data_AF-A0A2J8IG51-F1
#
_entry.id   AF-A0A2J8IG51-F1
#
_cell.length_a   1.000
_cell.length_b   1.000
_cell.length_c   1.000
_cell.angle_alpha   90.00
_cell.angle_beta   90.00
_cell.angle_gamma   90.00
#
_symmetry.space_group_name_H-M   'P 1'
#
loop_
_entity.id
_entity.type
_entity.pdbx_description
1 polymer ?
#
loop_
_entity_poly.entity_id
_entity_poly.type
_entity_poly.pdbx_seq_one_letter_code
_entity_poly.pdbx_strand_id
1 'polypeptide(L)'
;MAKPGLWCKRYGRWMRAELIDSRDQTLQVDDPKYRVYFWAEDGSKQEWELSGADLDEVLEWIRLHSQGRSHSLWAVTRLPDEVCLIRLQGIDLDTRPDAWPSWARRVYL
;
A
#
# COMPACT_ATOMS: atom_id res chain seq x y z
N MET A 1 -23.66 -14.25 -16.50
CA MET A 1 -22.43 -14.87 -17.08
C MET A 1 -21.24 -14.16 -16.45
N ALA A 2 -20.44 -14.82 -15.61
CA ALA A 2 -19.24 -14.22 -15.04
C ALA A 2 -18.19 -14.03 -16.13
N LYS A 3 -17.64 -12.83 -16.28
CA LYS A 3 -16.58 -12.55 -17.26
C LYS A 3 -15.30 -13.26 -16.80
N PRO A 4 -14.59 -14.00 -17.68
CA PRO A 4 -13.39 -14.72 -17.28
C PRO A 4 -12.29 -13.75 -16.85
N GLY A 5 -11.70 -13.99 -15.68
CA GLY A 5 -10.57 -13.21 -15.18
C GLY A 5 -9.25 -13.61 -15.84
N LEU A 6 -8.35 -12.63 -16.02
CA LEU A 6 -6.99 -12.83 -16.50
C LEU A 6 -6.04 -13.05 -15.31
N TRP A 7 -5.19 -14.07 -15.39
CA TRP A 7 -4.16 -14.33 -14.40
C TRP A 7 -2.81 -13.81 -14.89
N CYS A 8 -2.16 -12.96 -14.08
CA CYS A 8 -0.83 -12.44 -14.35
C CYS A 8 0.14 -12.89 -13.25
N LYS A 9 1.35 -13.33 -13.65
CA LYS A 9 2.41 -13.70 -12.70
C LYS A 9 3.53 -12.67 -12.77
N ARG A 10 3.82 -12.01 -11.64
CA ARG A 10 4.97 -11.11 -11.49
C ARG A 10 5.56 -11.27 -10.09
N TYR A 11 6.89 -11.22 -9.96
CA TYR A 11 7.61 -11.39 -8.69
C TYR A 11 7.20 -12.65 -7.88
N GLY A 12 6.91 -13.76 -8.57
CA GLY A 12 6.48 -15.02 -7.93
C GLY A 12 5.06 -15.02 -7.36
N ARG A 13 4.27 -13.94 -7.56
CA ARG A 13 2.86 -13.85 -7.14
C ARG A 13 1.91 -13.88 -8.32
N TRP A 14 0.75 -14.49 -8.11
CA TRP A 14 -0.37 -14.46 -9.04
C TRP A 14 -1.31 -13.32 -8.69
N MET A 15 -1.63 -12.51 -9.69
CA MET A 15 -2.67 -11.49 -9.64
C MET A 15 -3.84 -11.97 -10.52
N ARG A 16 -5.06 -11.86 -9.99
CA ARG A 16 -6.28 -12.04 -10.75
C ARG A 16 -6.81 -10.67 -11.14
N ALA A 17 -7.04 -10.47 -12.42
CA ALA A 17 -7.69 -9.28 -12.97
C ALA A 17 -9.09 -9.64 -13.45
N GLU A 18 -10.07 -8.81 -13.12
CA GLU A 18 -11.47 -8.98 -13.52
C GLU A 18 -12.03 -7.66 -14.05
N LEU A 19 -12.96 -7.75 -15.00
CA LEU A 19 -13.69 -6.58 -15.47
C LEU A 19 -14.79 -6.24 -14.45
N ILE A 20 -14.85 -4.97 -14.04
CA ILE A 20 -15.87 -4.44 -13.14
C ILE A 20 -16.85 -3.53 -13.91
N ASP A 21 -17.97 -3.17 -13.27
CA ASP A 21 -18.90 -2.16 -13.75
C ASP A 21 -18.76 -0.93 -12.85
N SER A 22 -18.22 0.17 -13.37
CA SER A 22 -17.93 1.37 -12.56
C SER A 22 -19.15 2.00 -11.89
N ARG A 23 -20.36 1.57 -12.26
CA ARG A 23 -21.61 1.99 -11.62
C ARG A 23 -21.83 1.34 -10.24
N ASP A 24 -21.00 0.37 -9.84
CA ASP A 24 -21.02 -0.23 -8.51
C ASP A 24 -20.39 0.67 -7.43
N GLN A 25 -19.63 1.70 -7.84
CA GLN A 25 -18.95 2.63 -6.95
C GLN A 25 -19.95 3.58 -6.26
N THR A 26 -19.82 3.71 -4.93
CA THR A 26 -20.66 4.61 -4.11
C THR A 26 -19.90 5.77 -3.46
N LEU A 27 -18.57 5.70 -3.39
CA LEU A 27 -17.72 6.70 -2.75
C LEU A 27 -16.40 6.89 -3.53
N GLN A 28 -15.79 8.08 -3.43
CA GLN A 28 -14.50 8.41 -4.03
C GLN A 28 -13.73 9.38 -3.13
N VAL A 29 -12.40 9.27 -3.14
CA VAL A 29 -11.49 10.26 -2.55
C VAL A 29 -10.58 10.75 -3.66
N ASP A 30 -10.78 12.00 -4.10
CA ASP A 30 -10.07 12.58 -5.26
C ASP A 30 -8.66 13.07 -4.94
N ASP A 31 -8.45 13.55 -3.71
CA ASP A 31 -7.15 14.02 -3.21
C ASP A 31 -6.76 13.18 -1.99
N PRO A 32 -6.36 11.91 -2.19
CA PRO A 32 -5.98 11.05 -1.08
C PRO A 32 -4.68 11.56 -0.45
N LYS A 33 -4.57 11.39 0.87
CA LYS A 33 -3.29 11.51 1.54
C LYS A 33 -2.58 10.16 1.53
N TYR A 34 -1.25 10.20 1.59
CA TYR A 34 -0.42 9.00 1.67
C TYR A 34 0.38 9.00 2.97
N ARG A 35 0.60 7.81 3.53
CA ARG A 35 1.56 7.63 4.63
C ARG A 35 2.71 6.75 4.19
N VAL A 36 3.92 7.23 4.47
CA VAL A 36 5.17 6.55 4.17
C VAL A 36 5.93 6.32 5.46
N TYR A 37 6.30 5.08 5.72
CA TYR A 37 7.17 4.72 6.84
C TYR A 37 8.50 4.21 6.28
N PHE A 38 9.60 4.85 6.65
CA PHE A 38 10.96 4.35 6.38
C PHE A 38 11.46 3.60 7.60
N TRP A 39 11.73 2.31 7.45
CA TRP A 39 12.15 1.42 8.53
C TRP A 39 13.67 1.35 8.63
N ALA A 40 14.19 1.52 9.85
CA ALA A 40 15.58 1.30 10.18
C ALA A 40 15.82 -0.18 10.60
N GLU A 41 17.08 -0.59 10.66
CA GLU A 41 17.47 -1.95 11.02
C GLU A 41 17.14 -2.31 12.48
N ASP A 42 17.08 -1.31 13.35
CA ASP A 42 16.70 -1.47 14.77
C ASP A 42 15.18 -1.58 15.00
N GLY A 43 14.40 -1.59 13.92
CA GLY A 43 12.93 -1.64 13.96
C GLY A 43 12.26 -0.28 14.17
N SER A 44 13.02 0.80 14.40
CA SER A 44 12.45 2.14 14.44
C SER A 44 11.98 2.60 13.05
N LYS A 45 11.11 3.62 13.01
CA LYS A 45 10.61 4.18 11.76
C LYS A 45 10.58 5.69 11.76
N GLN A 46 10.73 6.24 10.56
CA GLN A 46 10.45 7.64 10.27
C GLN A 46 9.14 7.73 9.49
N GLU A 47 8.19 8.51 9.99
CA GLU A 47 6.82 8.57 9.48
C GLU A 47 6.55 9.90 8.74
N TRP A 48 5.94 9.81 7.57
CA TRP A 48 5.58 10.95 6.73
C TRP A 48 4.13 10.85 6.29
N GLU A 49 3.43 11.99 6.27
CA GLU A 49 2.15 12.16 5.57
C GLU A 49 2.39 13.06 4.35
N LEU A 50 2.01 12.59 3.16
CA LEU A 50 2.12 13.28 1.89
C LEU A 50 0.71 13.59 1.35
N SER A 51 0.54 14.70 0.65
CA SER A 51 -0.75 15.15 0.09
C SER A 51 -0.52 15.98 -1.16
N GLY A 52 -1.53 16.10 -2.03
CA GLY A 52 -1.45 16.91 -3.25
C GLY A 52 -0.48 16.34 -4.29
N ALA A 53 -0.36 15.01 -4.35
CA ALA A 53 0.53 14.30 -5.25
C ALA A 53 -0.18 13.05 -5.80
N ASP A 54 0.15 12.65 -7.03
CA ASP A 54 -0.26 11.35 -7.58
C ASP A 54 0.65 10.23 -7.02
N LEU A 55 0.22 8.98 -7.17
CA LEU A 55 0.95 7.80 -6.69
C LEU A 55 2.37 7.72 -7.28
N ASP A 56 2.55 8.02 -8.56
CA ASP A 56 3.86 7.95 -9.21
C ASP A 56 4.82 9.00 -8.64
N GLU A 57 4.33 10.19 -8.29
CA GLU A 57 5.12 11.24 -7.62
C GLU A 57 5.52 10.82 -6.20
N VAL A 58 4.61 10.16 -5.48
CA VAL A 58 4.89 9.59 -4.15
C VAL A 58 5.97 8.49 -4.23
N LEU A 59 5.89 7.61 -5.23
CA LEU A 59 6.89 6.56 -5.43
C LEU A 59 8.27 7.13 -5.77
N GLU A 60 8.31 8.19 -6.57
CA GLU A 60 9.56 8.91 -6.88
C GLU A 60 10.11 9.63 -5.63
N TRP A 61 9.25 10.27 -4.85
CA TRP A 61 9.64 10.89 -3.58
C TRP A 61 10.25 9.87 -2.62
N ILE A 62 9.63 8.69 -2.48
CA ILE A 62 10.16 7.57 -1.70
C ILE A 62 11.55 7.16 -2.17
N ARG A 63 11.75 7.03 -3.48
CA ARG A 63 13.04 6.65 -4.06
C ARG A 63 14.14 7.64 -3.68
N LEU A 64 13.82 8.94 -3.69
CA LEU A 64 14.76 10.02 -3.37
C LEU A 64 15.05 10.15 -1.86
N HIS A 65 14.08 9.84 -1.00
CA HIS A 65 14.16 10.12 0.46
C HIS A 65 14.35 8.87 1.33
N SER A 66 14.17 7.67 0.80
CA SER A 66 14.34 6.41 1.57
C SER A 66 15.77 6.20 2.05
N GLN A 67 16.76 6.74 1.32
CA GLN A 67 18.19 6.50 1.57
C GLN A 67 18.53 5.00 1.62
N GLY A 68 17.85 4.19 0.78
CA GLY A 68 18.05 2.74 0.72
C GLY A 68 17.30 1.94 1.79
N ARG A 69 16.62 2.60 2.74
CA ARG A 69 15.81 1.93 3.77
C ARG A 69 14.59 1.25 3.16
N SER A 70 14.18 0.14 3.77
CA SER A 70 12.90 -0.48 3.46
C SER A 70 11.75 0.46 3.83
N HIS A 71 10.62 0.34 3.14
CA HIS A 71 9.49 1.24 3.35
C HIS A 71 8.14 0.54 3.27
N SER A 72 7.15 1.15 3.89
CA SER A 72 5.73 0.88 3.63
C SER A 72 4.99 2.14 3.20
N LEU A 73 4.02 1.96 2.30
CA LEU A 73 3.23 3.01 1.69
C LEU A 73 1.75 2.65 1.78
N TRP A 74 0.97 3.63 2.22
CA TRP A 74 -0.46 3.52 2.44
C TRP A 74 -1.17 4.71 1.81
N ALA A 75 -2.33 4.48 1.18
CA ALA A 75 -3.31 5.55 1.00
C ALA A 75 -4.14 5.69 2.28
N VAL A 76 -4.52 6.91 2.62
CA VAL A 76 -5.24 7.23 3.86
C VAL A 76 -6.63 7.75 3.52
N THR A 77 -7.65 7.10 4.07
CA THR A 77 -9.00 7.66 4.15
C THR A 77 -9.37 7.89 5.60
N ARG A 78 -10.20 8.90 5.87
CA ARG A 78 -10.65 9.26 7.21
C ARG A 78 -12.16 9.15 7.27
N LEU A 79 -12.63 8.36 8.23
CA LEU A 79 -14.01 8.41 8.70
C LEU A 79 -14.06 9.36 9.91
N PRO A 80 -15.25 9.83 10.35
CA PRO A 80 -15.35 10.83 11.41
C PRO A 80 -14.49 10.56 12.66
N ASP A 81 -14.32 9.29 13.04
CA ASP A 81 -13.57 8.87 14.23
C ASP A 81 -12.45 7.85 13.93
N GLU A 82 -12.18 7.56 12.64
CA GLU A 82 -11.25 6.50 12.26
C GLU A 82 -10.30 6.92 11.14
N VAL A 83 -9.04 6.49 11.26
CA VAL A 83 -8.06 6.57 10.18
C VAL A 83 -7.91 5.19 9.58
N CYS A 84 -8.32 5.03 8.33
CA CYS A 84 -8.18 3.78 7.60
C CYS A 84 -6.98 3.87 6.65
N LEU A 85 -6.07 2.89 6.76
CA LEU A 85 -4.90 2.75 5.91
C LEU A 85 -5.13 1.65 4.87
N ILE A 86 -5.06 2.02 3.60
CA ILE A 86 -5.16 1.12 2.47
C ILE A 86 -3.75 0.82 1.97
N ARG A 87 -3.34 -0.45 2.03
CA ARG A 87 -1.98 -0.88 1.68
C ARG A 87 -1.72 -0.70 0.18
N LEU A 88 -0.67 0.04 -0.16
CA LEU A 88 -0.18 0.15 -1.54
C LEU A 88 1.13 -0.62 -1.73
N GLN A 89 2.08 -0.47 -0.80
CA GLN A 89 3.37 -1.18 -0.85
C GLN A 89 3.92 -1.47 0.55
N GLY A 90 4.71 -2.54 0.67
CA GLY A 90 5.28 -2.99 1.94
C GLY A 90 4.23 -3.49 2.93
N ILE A 91 4.61 -3.51 4.20
CA ILE A 91 3.77 -3.89 5.35
C ILE A 91 4.10 -3.01 6.56
N ASP A 92 3.26 -3.06 7.59
CA ASP A 92 3.58 -2.46 8.87
C ASP A 92 4.42 -3.44 9.70
N LEU A 93 5.67 -3.09 10.00
CA LEU A 93 6.58 -3.94 10.78
C LEU A 93 6.33 -3.84 12.29
N ASP A 94 5.57 -2.84 12.76
CA ASP A 94 5.11 -2.78 14.16
C ASP A 94 3.98 -3.78 14.42
N THR A 95 3.21 -4.11 13.38
CA THR A 95 2.16 -5.11 13.45
C THR A 95 2.77 -6.50 13.61
N ARG A 96 2.14 -7.34 14.44
CA ARG A 96 2.60 -8.71 14.68
C ARG A 96 2.67 -9.53 13.37
N PRO A 97 3.68 -10.41 13.19
CA PRO A 97 3.83 -11.21 11.97
C PRO A 97 2.67 -12.13 11.62
N ASP A 98 1.80 -12.43 12.58
CA ASP A 98 0.59 -13.23 12.38
C ASP A 98 -0.52 -12.46 11.65
N ALA A 99 -0.59 -11.14 11.85
CA ALA A 99 -1.52 -10.24 11.18
C ALA A 99 -1.03 -9.78 9.78
N TRP A 100 0.20 -10.13 9.40
CA TRP A 100 0.71 -9.83 8.06
C TRP A 100 -0.03 -10.64 6.99
N PRO A 101 -0.20 -10.09 5.77
CA PRO A 101 -0.62 -10.88 4.64
C PRO A 101 0.27 -12.12 4.47
N SER A 102 -0.32 -13.26 4.12
CA SER A 102 0.39 -14.55 4.04
C SER A 102 1.64 -14.53 3.15
N TRP A 103 1.67 -13.65 2.13
CA TRP A 103 2.82 -13.51 1.25
C TRP A 103 4.02 -12.81 1.91
N ALA A 104 3.79 -11.96 2.91
CA ALA A 104 4.79 -11.03 3.44
C ALA A 104 5.84 -11.72 4.31
N ARG A 105 5.44 -12.81 4.99
CA ARG A 105 6.37 -13.63 5.79
C ARG A 105 7.53 -14.21 4.99
N ARG A 106 7.43 -14.36 3.65
CA ARG A 106 8.52 -14.87 2.81
C ARG A 106 9.50 -13.80 2.34
N VAL A 107 9.14 -12.53 2.55
CA VAL A 107 9.91 -11.37 2.06
C VAL A 107 10.63 -10.68 3.22
N TYR A 108 10.01 -10.68 4.41
CA TYR A 108 10.50 -9.97 5.59
C TYR A 108 10.95 -10.88 6.74
N LEU A 109 10.80 -12.21 6.61
CA LEU A 109 11.46 -13.23 7.45
C LEU A 109 12.37 -14.07 6.55
#